data_AF-A0A222VJL3-F1
#
_entry.id   AF-A0A222VJL3-F1
#
_cell.length_a   1.000
_cell.length_b   1.000
_cell.length_c   1.000
_cell.angle_alpha   90.00
_cell.angle_beta   90.00
_cell.angle_gamma   90.00
#
_symmetry.space_group_name_H-M   'P 1'
#
loop_
_entity.id
_entity.type
_entity.pdbx_description
1 polymer ?
#
loop_
_entity_poly.entity_id
_entity_poly.type
_entity_poly.pdbx_seq_one_letter_code
_entity_poly.pdbx_strand_id
1 'polypeptide(L)' 'MNVHSPTASGHSPKPVVPYTEEPTPEQRKRAVRAVASSAQDAQDCADLLEALGLSPEEGRGIPAQRSQ' A
#
# COMPACT_ATOMS: atom_id res chain seq x y z
N MET A 1 -19.04 25.87 35.60
CA MET A 1 -19.30 24.63 34.85
C MET A 1 -18.46 24.69 33.56
N ASN A 2 -17.20 24.23 33.60
CA ASN A 2 -16.37 24.10 32.40
C ASN A 2 -16.02 22.61 32.23
N VAL A 3 -16.62 22.01 31.21
CA VAL A 3 -16.37 20.68 30.64
C VAL A 3 -15.89 21.07 29.22
N HIS A 4 -14.69 20.74 28.73
CA HIS A 4 -14.10 19.43 28.46
C HIS A 4 -12.56 19.56 28.35
N SER A 5 -11.88 18.49 28.72
CA SER A 5 -10.43 18.29 28.88
C SER A 5 -9.59 18.41 27.60
N PRO A 6 -8.26 18.63 27.70
CA PRO A 6 -7.34 18.65 26.57
C PRO A 6 -6.78 17.24 26.31
N THR A 7 -7.14 16.61 25.20
CA THR A 7 -6.41 15.43 24.67
C THR A 7 -6.31 15.48 23.14
N ALA A 8 -5.76 16.58 22.62
CA ALA A 8 -5.22 16.56 21.26
C ALA A 8 -3.93 15.74 21.29
N SER A 9 -4.06 14.43 21.13
CA SER A 9 -2.95 13.50 20.99
C SER A 9 -2.00 14.01 19.91
N GLY A 10 -0.76 14.30 20.31
CA GLY A 10 0.29 14.78 19.41
C GLY A 10 0.60 13.73 18.35
N HIS A 11 -0.07 13.81 17.21
CA HIS A 11 0.37 13.16 16.00
C HIS A 11 0.98 14.25 15.12
N SER A 12 2.24 14.61 15.42
CA SER A 12 3.04 15.42 14.51
C SER A 12 3.11 14.67 13.19
N PRO A 13 2.47 15.13 12.10
CA PRO A 13 2.63 14.47 10.81
C PRO A 13 4.10 14.61 10.44
N LYS A 14 4.82 13.48 10.35
CA LYS A 14 6.20 13.50 9.88
C LYS A 14 6.19 14.11 8.49
N PRO A 15 7.09 15.07 8.20
CA PRO A 15 7.18 15.67 6.87
C PRO A 15 7.36 14.55 5.85
N VAL A 16 6.41 14.42 4.92
CA VAL A 16 6.50 13.51 3.79
C VAL A 16 7.63 14.04 2.91
N VAL A 17 8.79 13.39 2.99
CA VAL A 17 9.90 13.68 2.08
C VAL A 17 9.41 13.45 0.64
N PRO A 18 9.83 14.28 -0.33
CA PRO A 18 9.47 14.06 -1.73
C PRO A 18 10.06 12.72 -2.18
N TYR A 19 9.19 11.77 -2.52
CA TYR A 19 9.54 10.40 -2.91
C TYR A 19 10.30 10.40 -4.26
N THR A 20 11.62 10.41 -4.20
CA THR A 20 12.51 10.01 -5.32
C THR A 20 13.17 8.66 -5.04
N GLU A 21 12.57 7.87 -4.16
CA GLU A 21 12.99 6.51 -3.83
C GLU A 21 12.13 5.54 -4.63
N GLU A 22 12.78 4.72 -5.46
CA GLU A 22 12.11 3.63 -6.17
C GLU A 22 11.30 2.79 -5.17
N PRO A 23 10.07 2.37 -5.54
CA PRO A 23 9.21 1.65 -4.61
C PRO A 23 9.90 0.36 -4.14
N THR A 24 9.97 0.18 -2.83
CA THR A 24 10.51 -1.04 -2.22
C THR A 24 9.76 -2.27 -2.73
N PRO A 25 10.38 -3.46 -2.75
CA PRO A 25 9.71 -4.68 -3.21
C PRO A 25 8.40 -4.93 -2.47
N GLU A 26 8.34 -4.69 -1.16
CA GLU A 26 7.12 -4.82 -0.36
C GLU A 26 6.00 -3.84 -0.77
N GLN A 27 6.35 -2.61 -1.14
CA GLN A 27 5.40 -1.65 -1.70
C GLN A 27 4.86 -2.12 -3.05
N ARG A 28 5.73 -2.65 -3.92
CA ARG A 28 5.34 -3.24 -5.21
C ARG A 28 4.39 -4.42 -5.00
N LYS A 29 4.67 -5.34 -4.06
CA LYS A 29 3.77 -6.47 -3.74
C LYS A 29 2.39 -5.99 -3.29
N ARG A 30 2.33 -4.97 -2.42
CA ARG A 30 1.07 -4.41 -1.93
C ARG A 30 0.30 -3.72 -3.06
N ALA A 31 0.98 -2.99 -3.93
CA ALA A 31 0.37 -2.36 -5.09
C ALA A 31 -0.25 -3.41 -6.03
N VAL A 32 0.48 -4.49 -6.36
CA VAL A 32 -0.06 -5.58 -7.18
C VAL A 32 -1.31 -6.21 -6.56
N ARG A 33 -1.30 -6.47 -5.24
CA ARG A 33 -2.47 -7.02 -4.56
C ARG A 33 -3.66 -6.07 -4.56
N ALA A 34 -3.43 -4.77 -4.39
CA ALA A 34 -4.48 -3.76 -4.43
C ALA A 34 -5.12 -3.65 -5.83
N VAL A 35 -4.29 -3.66 -6.88
CA VAL A 35 -4.76 -3.66 -8.28
C VAL A 35 -5.56 -4.94 -8.57
N ALA A 36 -5.01 -6.11 -8.24
CA ALA A 36 -5.69 -7.38 -8.45
C ALA A 36 -7.04 -7.47 -7.69
N SER A 37 -7.15 -6.84 -6.52
CA SER A 37 -8.40 -6.79 -5.75
C SER A 37 -9.42 -5.79 -6.30
N SER A 38 -8.98 -4.81 -7.10
CA SER A 38 -9.83 -3.73 -7.63
C SER A 38 -10.25 -3.98 -9.08
N ALA A 39 -9.49 -4.81 -9.80
CA ALA A 39 -9.73 -5.15 -11.19
C ALA A 39 -11.01 -5.98 -11.36
N GLN A 40 -11.69 -5.77 -12.48
CA GLN A 40 -12.95 -6.46 -12.80
C GLN A 40 -12.74 -7.82 -13.48
N ASP A 41 -11.66 -7.95 -14.24
CA ASP A 41 -11.27 -9.17 -14.96
C ASP A 41 -9.73 -9.27 -15.06
N ALA A 42 -9.24 -10.43 -15.49
CA ALA A 42 -7.82 -10.67 -15.74
C ALA A 42 -7.20 -9.66 -16.74
N GLN A 43 -7.93 -9.27 -17.80
CA GLN A 43 -7.42 -8.31 -18.78
C GLN A 43 -7.26 -6.90 -18.17
N ASP A 44 -8.27 -6.46 -17.42
CA ASP A 44 -8.28 -5.17 -16.72
C ASP A 44 -7.14 -5.10 -15.68
N CYS A 45 -6.91 -6.19 -14.95
CA CYS A 45 -5.77 -6.29 -14.05
C CYS A 45 -4.43 -6.14 -14.78
N ALA A 46 -4.27 -6.77 -15.95
CA ALA A 46 -3.04 -6.70 -16.72
C ALA A 46 -2.76 -5.26 -17.22
N ASP A 47 -3.78 -4.58 -17.76
CA ASP A 47 -3.68 -3.19 -18.23
C ASP A 47 -3.28 -2.23 -17.10
N LEU A 48 -3.92 -2.36 -15.94
CA LEU A 48 -3.62 -1.55 -14.76
C LEU A 48 -2.21 -1.80 -14.21
N LEU A 49 -1.72 -3.04 -14.24
CA LEU A 49 -0.36 -3.36 -13.82
C LEU A 49 0.67 -2.80 -14.79
N GLU A 50 0.43 -2.91 -16.09
CA GLU A 50 1.30 -2.36 -17.14
C GLU A 50 1.40 -0.84 -17.02
N ALA A 51 0.28 -0.15 -16.85
CA ALA A 51 0.24 1.30 -16.66
C ALA A 51 1.06 1.79 -15.45
N LEU A 52 1.23 0.93 -14.44
CA LEU A 52 2.02 1.20 -13.24
C LEU A 52 3.46 0.67 -13.31
N GLY A 53 3.85 0.00 -14.40
CA GLY A 53 5.16 -0.65 -14.54
C GLY A 53 5.37 -1.81 -13.57
N LEU A 54 4.29 -2.47 -13.15
CA LEU A 54 4.28 -3.59 -12.21
C LEU A 54 4.18 -4.92 -12.96
N SER A 55 4.77 -5.97 -12.39
CA SER A 55 4.64 -7.33 -12.91
C SER A 55 3.75 -8.16 -11.98
N PRO A 56 2.88 -9.04 -12.52
CA PRO A 56 2.02 -9.89 -11.69
C PRO A 56 2.82 -10.84 -10.77
N GLU A 57 4.06 -11.14 -11.14
CA GLU A 57 4.99 -11.97 -10.36
C GLU A 57 5.40 -11.31 -9.03
N GLU A 58 5.43 -9.98 -8.97
CA GLU A 58 5.77 -9.23 -7.76
C GLU A 58 4.74 -9.46 -6.64
N GLY A 59 3.50 -9.79 -7.00
CA GLY A 59 2.44 -10.15 -6.05
C GLY A 59 2.55 -11.58 -5.49
N ARG A 60 3.34 -12.46 -6.13
CA ARG A 60 3.53 -13.86 -5.74
C ARG A 60 4.52 -13.95 -4.56
N GLY A 61 4.02 -13.66 -3.38
CA GLY A 61 4.66 -14.01 -2.12
C GLY A 61 3.72 -14.85 -1.27
N ILE A 62 4.11 -16.07 -0.94
CA ILE A 62 3.40 -16.85 0.09
C ILE A 62 3.54 -16.05 1.39
N PRO A 63 2.43 -15.61 2.02
CA PRO A 63 2.52 -14.94 3.30
C PRO A 63 3.24 -15.90 4.27
N ALA A 64 4.36 -15.45 4.85
CA ALA A 64 5.02 -16.22 5.89
C ALA A 64 3.97 -16.46 7.00
N GLN A 65 3.70 -17.74 7.28
CA GLN A 65 2.78 -18.12 8.33
C GLN A 65 3.26 -17.47 9.63
N ARG A 66 2.44 -16.59 10.21
CA ARG A 66 2.71 -16.06 11.56
C ARG A 66 2.58 -17.23 12.53
N SER A 67 3.70 -17.82 12.92
CA SER A 67 3.74 -18.71 14.09
C SER A 67 3.37 -17.87 15.31
N GLN A 68 2.31 -18.32 16.01
CA GLN A 68 1.70 -17.68 17.17
C GLN A 68 2.60 -17.74 18.41
#